data_AF-A0AAD5UMQ4-F1
#
_entry.id   AF-A0AAD5UMQ4-F1
#
_cell.length_a   1.000
_cell.length_b   1.000
_cell.length_c   1.000
_cell.angle_alpha   90.00
_cell.angle_beta   90.00
_cell.angle_gamma   90.00
#
_symmetry.space_group_name_H-M   'P 1'
#
loop_
_entity.id
_entity.type
_entity.pdbx_description
1 polymer ?
#
loop_
_entity_poly.entity_id
_entity_poly.type
_entity_poly.pdbx_seq_one_letter_code
_entity_poly.pdbx_strand_id
1 'polypeptide(L)'
;MAQKKNKSQSLQDKRQLRADYRELTNATDGERQALINGDTEKLIEKLREGNHLFNNVKTTQEAVLDSTFLLKTVEIAASKAQKLKIGGSAFDLNDFVDKAKRKIGSDWSGISGFTKRACLLPPSTGFMFGALEIEPKVAGPRKAAVRLQKDKSKLVKPEQVDFD
;
A
#
# COMPACT_ATOMS: atom_id res chain seq x y z
N MET A 1 40.58 -6.90 -0.31
CA MET A 1 39.44 -7.07 0.62
C MET A 1 39.43 -8.51 1.08
N ALA A 2 39.78 -8.77 2.34
CA ALA A 2 39.87 -10.14 2.86
C ALA A 2 38.46 -10.75 2.99
N GLN A 3 38.19 -11.83 2.25
CA GLN A 3 37.03 -12.67 2.50
C GLN A 3 37.13 -13.18 3.94
N LYS A 4 36.24 -12.69 4.80
CA LYS A 4 36.07 -13.16 6.18
C LYS A 4 35.81 -14.67 6.08
N LYS A 5 36.83 -15.47 6.41
CA LYS A 5 36.79 -16.93 6.37
C LYS A 5 35.71 -17.37 7.36
N ASN A 6 34.49 -17.56 6.86
CA ASN A 6 33.35 -17.98 7.64
C ASN A 6 33.74 -19.28 8.35
N LYS A 7 33.70 -19.27 9.69
CA LYS A 7 33.87 -20.46 10.53
C LYS A 7 32.90 -21.51 9.97
N SER A 8 33.44 -22.57 9.37
CA SER A 8 32.65 -23.60 8.70
C SER A 8 31.71 -24.21 9.73
N GLN A 9 30.42 -23.92 9.61
CA GLN A 9 29.38 -24.54 10.41
C GLN A 9 29.46 -26.06 10.21
N SER A 10 29.38 -26.82 11.31
CA SER A 10 29.54 -28.27 11.22
C SER A 10 28.41 -28.87 10.40
N LEU A 11 28.65 -30.02 9.76
CA LEU A 11 27.59 -30.71 9.00
C LEU A 11 26.43 -31.12 9.92
N GLN A 12 26.72 -31.41 11.19
CA GLN A 12 25.72 -31.77 12.19
C GLN A 12 24.83 -30.57 12.52
N ASP A 13 25.41 -29.38 12.74
CA ASP A 13 24.64 -28.16 13.02
C ASP A 13 23.68 -27.83 11.87
N LYS A 14 24.13 -28.01 10.62
CA LYS A 14 23.29 -27.80 9.44
C LYS A 14 22.14 -28.80 9.36
N ARG A 15 22.41 -30.07 9.68
CA ARG A 15 21.39 -31.12 9.70
C ARG A 15 20.35 -30.84 10.78
N GLN A 16 20.81 -30.44 11.97
CA GLN A 16 19.92 -30.08 13.07
C GLN A 16 19.05 -28.88 12.70
N LEU A 17 19.66 -27.79 12.21
CA LEU A 17 18.92 -26.58 11.81
C LEU A 17 17.84 -26.89 10.76
N ARG A 18 18.14 -27.76 9.78
CA ARG A 18 17.16 -28.19 8.77
C ARG A 18 16.06 -29.06 9.35
N ALA A 19 16.37 -29.90 10.34
CA ALA A 19 15.38 -30.70 11.05
C ALA A 19 14.45 -29.77 11.85
N ASP A 20 15.01 -28.83 12.59
CA ASP A 20 14.27 -27.86 13.41
C ASP A 20 13.31 -27.03 12.54
N TYR A 21 13.78 -26.50 11.39
CA TYR A 21 12.91 -25.78 10.47
C TYR A 21 11.77 -26.64 9.90
N ARG A 22 12.04 -27.92 9.59
CA ARG A 22 11.02 -28.84 9.08
C ARG A 22 9.99 -29.16 10.15
N GLU A 23 10.43 -29.40 11.38
CA GLU A 23 9.56 -29.62 12.53
C GLU A 23 8.69 -28.39 12.80
N LEU A 24 9.30 -27.21 12.88
CA LEU A 24 8.61 -25.94 13.10
C LEU A 24 7.57 -25.68 12.00
N THR A 25 7.94 -25.94 10.75
CA THR A 25 7.04 -25.79 9.59
C THR A 25 5.86 -26.76 9.67
N ASN A 26 6.12 -28.04 9.97
CA ASN A 26 5.08 -29.06 10.07
C ASN A 26 4.15 -28.79 11.25
N ALA A 27 4.68 -28.34 12.40
CA ALA A 27 3.89 -27.96 13.56
C ALA A 27 2.98 -26.76 13.23
N THR A 28 3.54 -25.73 12.58
CA THR A 28 2.79 -24.54 12.15
C THR A 28 1.67 -24.89 11.17
N ASP A 29 1.92 -25.79 10.22
CA ASP A 29 0.90 -26.26 9.28
C ASP A 29 -0.16 -27.14 9.95
N GLY A 30 0.24 -28.04 10.85
CA GLY A 30 -0.67 -28.89 11.62
C GLY A 30 -1.62 -28.08 12.50
N GLU A 31 -1.13 -26.99 13.08
CA GLU A 31 -1.90 -26.08 13.92
C GLU A 31 -2.57 -24.93 13.15
N ARG A 32 -2.53 -24.93 11.80
CA ARG A 32 -2.98 -23.82 10.95
C ARG A 32 -4.35 -23.28 11.33
N GLN A 33 -5.36 -24.16 11.48
CA GLN A 33 -6.71 -23.72 11.84
C GLN A 33 -6.79 -23.15 13.27
N ALA A 34 -6.06 -23.74 14.21
CA ALA A 34 -6.00 -23.27 15.59
C ALA A 34 -5.32 -21.89 15.68
N LEU A 35 -4.27 -21.65 14.89
CA LEU A 35 -3.57 -20.37 14.81
C LEU A 35 -4.43 -19.27 14.19
N ILE A 36 -5.23 -19.59 13.16
CA ILE A 36 -6.17 -18.64 12.55
C ILE A 36 -7.30 -18.27 13.53
N ASN A 37 -7.82 -19.26 14.27
CA ASN A 37 -9.03 -19.08 15.10
C ASN A 37 -8.74 -18.65 16.54
N GLY A 38 -7.58 -18.99 17.08
CA GLY A 38 -7.20 -18.75 18.48
C GLY A 38 -6.49 -17.41 18.70
N ASP A 39 -5.73 -17.33 19.77
CA ASP A 39 -4.99 -16.12 20.16
C ASP A 39 -3.84 -15.80 19.19
N THR A 40 -3.56 -14.50 19.00
CA THR A 40 -2.41 -13.98 18.25
C THR A 40 -1.07 -14.35 18.89
N GLU A 41 -1.01 -14.55 20.20
CA GLU A 41 0.24 -14.84 20.91
C GLU A 41 0.94 -16.09 20.40
N LYS A 42 0.20 -17.18 20.14
CA LYS A 42 0.76 -18.44 19.63
C LYS A 42 1.45 -18.29 18.26
N LEU A 43 0.87 -17.47 17.37
CA LEU A 43 1.48 -17.20 16.07
C LEU A 43 2.76 -16.38 16.20
N ILE A 44 2.79 -15.43 17.16
CA ILE A 44 3.97 -14.63 17.47
C ILE A 44 5.07 -15.50 18.08
N GLU A 45 4.72 -16.45 18.93
CA GLU A 45 5.66 -17.42 19.52
C GLU A 45 6.36 -18.25 18.43
N LYS A 46 5.60 -18.82 17.48
CA LYS A 46 6.18 -19.52 16.32
C LYS A 46 7.11 -18.63 15.49
N LEU A 47 6.75 -17.36 15.31
CA LEU A 47 7.61 -16.39 14.63
C LEU A 47 8.91 -16.12 15.41
N ARG A 48 8.85 -16.05 16.74
CA ARG A 48 10.03 -15.88 17.61
C ARG A 48 10.94 -17.10 17.56
N GLU A 49 10.38 -18.31 17.57
CA GLU A 49 11.13 -19.56 17.36
C GLU A 49 11.88 -19.53 16.01
N GLY A 50 11.19 -19.14 14.93
CA GLY A 50 11.81 -18.96 13.61
C GLY A 50 12.93 -17.93 13.60
N ASN A 51 12.72 -16.75 14.22
CA ASN A 51 13.76 -15.72 14.36
C ASN A 51 14.98 -16.21 15.15
N HIS A 52 14.79 -17.07 16.14
CA HIS A 52 15.91 -17.66 16.87
C HIS A 52 16.73 -18.59 15.97
N LEU A 53 16.07 -19.45 15.17
CA LEU A 53 16.73 -20.31 14.19
C LEU A 53 17.46 -19.52 13.11
N PHE A 54 16.92 -18.37 12.70
CA PHE A 54 17.49 -17.51 11.67
C PHE A 54 18.92 -17.05 11.99
N ASN A 55 19.26 -16.87 13.27
CA ASN A 55 20.62 -16.49 13.71
C ASN A 55 21.69 -17.51 13.29
N ASN A 56 21.29 -18.76 13.04
CA ASN A 56 22.18 -19.85 12.66
C ASN A 56 22.20 -20.12 11.15
N VAL A 57 21.41 -19.38 10.36
CA VAL A 57 21.35 -19.52 8.91
C VAL A 57 22.59 -18.89 8.28
N LYS A 58 23.41 -19.72 7.62
CA LYS A 58 24.64 -19.26 6.94
C LYS A 58 24.71 -19.67 5.48
N THR A 59 23.86 -20.61 5.06
CA THR A 59 23.86 -21.15 3.70
C THR A 59 22.54 -20.85 2.99
N THR A 60 22.60 -20.78 1.66
CA THR A 60 21.43 -20.53 0.81
C THR A 60 20.34 -21.58 1.01
N GLN A 61 20.71 -22.85 1.21
CA GLN A 61 19.75 -23.94 1.44
C GLN A 61 18.93 -23.75 2.71
N GLU A 62 19.54 -23.29 3.80
CA GLU A 62 18.82 -22.99 5.05
C GLU A 62 17.97 -21.73 4.91
N ALA A 63 18.45 -20.72 4.17
CA ALA A 63 17.68 -19.53 3.87
C ALA A 63 16.41 -19.83 3.05
N VAL A 64 16.44 -20.85 2.18
CA VAL A 64 15.23 -21.34 1.51
C VAL A 64 14.23 -21.90 2.51
N LEU A 65 14.68 -22.74 3.46
CA LEU A 65 13.78 -23.29 4.49
C LEU A 65 13.17 -22.19 5.36
N ASP A 66 13.98 -21.21 5.76
CA ASP A 66 13.51 -20.04 6.51
C ASP A 66 12.45 -19.25 5.74
N SER A 67 12.72 -18.95 4.46
CA SER A 67 11.77 -18.25 3.58
C SER A 67 10.46 -19.03 3.41
N THR A 68 10.53 -20.37 3.28
CA THR A 68 9.33 -21.21 3.17
C THR A 68 8.51 -21.21 4.46
N PHE A 69 9.16 -21.22 5.62
CA PHE A 69 8.49 -21.08 6.91
C PHE A 69 7.82 -19.69 7.03
N LEU A 70 8.55 -18.62 6.69
CA LEU A 70 8.02 -17.26 6.72
C LEU A 70 6.80 -17.11 5.80
N LEU A 71 6.85 -17.69 4.59
CA LEU A 71 5.72 -17.65 3.67
C LEU A 71 4.46 -18.27 4.29
N LYS A 72 4.59 -19.46 4.90
CA LYS A 72 3.47 -20.15 5.55
C LYS A 72 2.91 -19.36 6.73
N THR A 73 3.77 -18.78 7.57
CA THR A 73 3.33 -17.92 8.68
C THR A 73 2.63 -16.65 8.19
N VAL A 74 3.09 -16.04 7.10
CA VAL A 74 2.45 -14.88 6.47
C VAL A 74 1.07 -15.23 5.91
N GLU A 75 0.90 -16.38 5.26
CA GLU A 75 -0.43 -16.83 4.81
C GLU A 75 -1.42 -16.99 5.96
N ILE A 76 -0.96 -17.55 7.08
CA ILE A 76 -1.76 -17.70 8.30
C ILE A 76 -2.09 -16.34 8.88
N ALA A 77 -1.11 -15.44 8.97
CA ALA A 77 -1.30 -14.08 9.45
C ALA A 77 -2.29 -13.30 8.58
N ALA A 78 -2.22 -13.45 7.24
CA ALA A 78 -3.15 -12.84 6.31
C ALA A 78 -4.57 -13.37 6.50
N SER A 79 -4.73 -14.69 6.61
CA SER A 79 -6.03 -15.34 6.86
C SER A 79 -6.62 -14.89 8.20
N LYS A 80 -5.78 -14.79 9.24
CA LYS A 80 -6.17 -14.28 10.56
C LYS A 80 -6.55 -12.81 10.51
N ALA A 81 -5.77 -11.96 9.84
CA ALA A 81 -6.07 -10.55 9.66
C ALA A 81 -7.38 -10.34 8.89
N GLN A 82 -7.64 -11.13 7.86
CA GLN A 82 -8.94 -11.14 7.17
C GLN A 82 -10.06 -11.51 8.13
N LYS A 83 -9.87 -12.54 8.97
CA LYS A 83 -10.86 -12.95 9.97
C LYS A 83 -11.11 -11.87 11.05
N LEU A 84 -10.05 -11.22 11.54
CA LEU A 84 -10.15 -10.08 12.46
C LEU A 84 -10.86 -8.89 11.80
N LYS A 85 -10.58 -8.64 10.51
CA LYS A 85 -11.24 -7.61 9.71
C LYS A 85 -12.72 -7.92 9.47
N ILE A 86 -13.11 -9.19 9.34
CA ILE A 86 -14.53 -9.57 9.29
C ILE A 86 -15.25 -9.21 10.60
N GLY A 87 -14.53 -9.16 11.73
CA GLY A 87 -15.04 -8.61 13.00
C GLY A 87 -15.08 -7.08 13.07
N GLY A 88 -14.31 -6.37 12.24
CA GLY A 88 -14.35 -4.92 12.12
C GLY A 88 -15.29 -4.50 11.01
N SER A 89 -16.58 -4.36 11.33
CA SER A 89 -17.68 -3.99 10.42
C SER A 89 -17.34 -4.23 8.94
N ALA A 90 -17.60 -5.44 8.45
CA ALA A 90 -17.59 -5.72 7.02
C ALA A 90 -18.21 -4.51 6.29
N PHE A 91 -17.54 -4.03 5.24
CA PHE A 91 -17.95 -2.81 4.55
C PHE A 91 -19.43 -2.91 4.18
N ASP A 92 -20.28 -2.22 4.92
CA ASP A 92 -21.70 -2.18 4.66
C ASP A 92 -21.92 -1.02 3.70
N LEU A 93 -22.30 -1.36 2.47
CA LEU A 93 -22.58 -0.39 1.42
C LEU A 93 -23.64 0.62 1.90
N ASN A 94 -24.62 0.18 2.70
CA ASN A 94 -25.68 1.05 3.19
C ASN A 94 -25.13 2.06 4.22
N ASP A 95 -24.36 1.59 5.21
CA ASP A 95 -23.72 2.48 6.19
C ASP A 95 -22.73 3.46 5.52
N PHE A 96 -21.99 2.99 4.51
CA PHE A 96 -21.13 3.86 3.71
C PHE A 96 -21.92 4.94 2.97
N VAL A 97 -23.01 4.56 2.27
CA VAL A 97 -23.87 5.49 1.55
C VAL A 97 -24.51 6.50 2.51
N ASP A 98 -24.94 6.07 3.69
CA ASP A 98 -25.52 6.97 4.70
C ASP A 98 -24.50 7.93 5.31
N LYS A 99 -23.26 7.47 5.53
CA LYS A 99 -22.15 8.35 5.95
C LYS A 99 -21.75 9.30 4.83
N ALA A 100 -21.73 8.85 3.59
CA ALA A 100 -21.41 9.65 2.42
C ALA A 100 -22.46 10.74 2.21
N LYS A 101 -23.76 10.40 2.23
CA LYS A 101 -24.87 11.36 2.20
C LYS A 101 -24.80 12.37 3.35
N ARG A 102 -24.44 11.94 4.56
CA ARG A 102 -24.24 12.87 5.69
C ARG A 102 -23.10 13.87 5.46
N LYS A 103 -21.99 13.44 4.83
CA LYS A 103 -20.83 14.32 4.57
C LYS A 103 -20.96 15.18 3.32
N ILE A 104 -21.60 14.67 2.27
CA ILE A 104 -21.75 15.31 0.96
C ILE A 104 -23.07 16.10 0.87
N GLY A 105 -24.08 15.72 1.66
CA GLY A 105 -25.47 16.13 1.46
C GLY A 105 -26.21 15.16 0.54
N SER A 106 -27.50 15.43 0.29
CA SER A 106 -28.31 14.69 -0.68
C SER A 106 -27.86 14.88 -2.13
N ASP A 107 -27.05 15.92 -2.38
CA ASP A 107 -26.75 16.43 -3.72
C ASP A 107 -25.25 16.39 -4.01
N TRP A 108 -24.89 16.06 -5.25
CA TRP A 108 -23.49 16.03 -5.73
C TRP A 108 -22.79 17.39 -5.67
N SER A 109 -23.53 18.49 -5.47
CA SER A 109 -23.00 19.84 -5.32
C SER A 109 -22.06 19.97 -4.11
N GLY A 110 -22.27 19.20 -3.04
CA GLY A 110 -21.41 19.23 -1.85
C GLY A 110 -20.02 18.63 -2.06
N ILE A 111 -19.84 17.73 -3.04
CA ILE A 111 -18.53 17.17 -3.40
C ILE A 111 -17.59 18.27 -3.89
N SER A 112 -18.12 19.26 -4.63
CA SER A 112 -17.33 20.38 -5.13
C SER A 112 -16.71 21.25 -4.03
N GLY A 113 -17.34 21.30 -2.84
CA GLY A 113 -16.79 21.99 -1.67
C GLY A 113 -15.67 21.18 -1.00
N PHE A 114 -15.83 19.85 -0.92
CA PHE A 114 -14.84 18.95 -0.35
C PHE A 114 -13.57 18.85 -1.22
N THR A 115 -13.71 18.70 -2.54
CA THR A 115 -12.57 18.61 -3.46
C THR A 115 -11.77 19.90 -3.49
N LYS A 116 -12.42 21.07 -3.40
CA LYS A 116 -11.72 22.33 -3.17
C LYS A 116 -10.88 22.22 -1.90
N ARG A 117 -11.44 21.79 -0.77
CA ARG A 117 -10.68 21.75 0.50
C ARG A 117 -9.51 20.75 0.51
N ALA A 118 -9.66 19.61 -0.15
CA ALA A 118 -8.63 18.56 -0.18
C ALA A 118 -7.57 18.76 -1.28
N CYS A 119 -7.90 19.49 -2.35
CA CYS A 119 -7.01 19.71 -3.50
C CYS A 119 -6.57 21.18 -3.66
N LEU A 120 -6.89 22.06 -2.70
CA LEU A 120 -6.41 23.44 -2.72
C LEU A 120 -4.93 23.48 -2.32
N LEU A 121 -4.13 23.57 -3.39
CA LEU A 121 -2.71 23.90 -3.49
C LEU A 121 -1.74 22.97 -2.74
N PRO A 122 -0.80 22.32 -3.44
CA PRO A 122 0.35 21.72 -2.76
C PRO A 122 1.06 22.82 -1.95
N PRO A 123 1.61 22.51 -0.75
CA PRO A 123 2.37 23.47 0.01
C PRO A 123 3.44 24.06 -0.91
N SER A 124 3.40 25.37 -1.14
CA SER A 124 4.41 26.01 -1.98
C SER A 124 5.76 25.69 -1.37
N THR A 125 6.72 25.34 -2.23
CA THR A 125 8.05 24.83 -1.91
C THR A 125 8.92 25.85 -1.16
N GLY A 126 8.49 26.34 0.00
CA GLY A 126 9.30 27.23 0.86
C GLY A 126 10.49 26.49 1.46
N PHE A 127 10.37 25.17 1.64
CA PHE A 127 11.46 24.33 2.14
C PHE A 127 12.60 24.16 1.13
N MET A 128 12.33 24.13 -0.18
CA MET A 128 13.36 23.84 -1.18
C MET A 128 14.24 25.04 -1.57
N PHE A 129 13.79 26.27 -1.31
CA PHE A 129 14.52 27.47 -1.73
C PHE A 129 15.15 28.28 -0.58
N GLY A 130 14.94 27.90 0.68
CA GLY A 130 15.52 28.61 1.82
C GLY A 130 15.13 30.10 1.86
N ALA A 131 15.92 30.94 2.54
CA ALA A 131 15.70 32.39 2.65
C ALA A 131 16.02 33.17 1.35
N LEU A 132 15.62 32.63 0.20
CA LEU A 132 15.58 33.39 -1.03
C LEU A 132 14.22 34.10 -1.08
N GLU A 133 14.21 35.44 -1.05
CA GLU A 133 12.99 36.21 -1.28
C GLU A 133 12.45 35.88 -2.66
N ILE A 134 11.39 35.08 -2.71
CA ILE A 134 10.64 34.85 -3.93
C ILE A 134 9.75 36.08 -4.08
N GLU A 135 10.11 37.00 -4.97
CA GLU A 135 9.16 38.04 -5.36
C GLU A 135 7.90 37.36 -5.88
N PRO A 136 6.74 37.53 -5.19
CA PRO A 136 5.53 36.91 -5.66
C PRO A 136 5.23 37.49 -7.03
N LYS A 137 5.21 36.64 -8.07
CA LYS A 137 4.81 37.05 -9.40
C LYS A 137 3.45 37.73 -9.30
N VAL A 138 3.43 39.05 -9.41
CA VAL A 138 2.19 39.83 -9.45
C VAL A 138 1.47 39.38 -10.71
N ALA A 139 0.39 38.63 -10.53
CA ALA A 139 -0.41 38.18 -11.66
C ALA A 139 -0.97 39.44 -12.34
N GLY A 140 -0.45 39.77 -13.52
CA GLY A 140 -1.01 40.81 -14.35
C GLY A 140 -2.50 40.55 -14.59
N PRO A 141 -3.29 41.59 -14.91
CA PRO A 141 -4.71 41.44 -15.14
C PRO A 141 -4.96 40.32 -16.16
N ARG A 142 -5.71 39.30 -15.75
CA ARG A 142 -6.13 38.23 -16.66
C ARG A 142 -6.90 38.91 -17.79
N LYS A 143 -6.33 38.95 -19.00
CA LYS A 143 -7.08 39.35 -20.18
C LYS A 143 -8.27 38.40 -20.25
N ALA A 144 -9.48 38.94 -20.08
CA ALA A 144 -10.69 38.16 -20.29
C ALA A 144 -10.55 37.49 -21.66
N ALA A 145 -10.72 36.17 -21.71
CA ALA A 145 -10.77 35.47 -22.98
C ALA A 145 -11.88 36.14 -23.79
N VAL A 146 -11.49 36.91 -24.81
CA VAL A 146 -12.44 37.53 -25.73
C VAL A 146 -13.17 36.36 -26.36
N ARG A 147 -14.43 36.15 -25.97
CA ARG A 147 -15.28 35.16 -26.63
C ARG A 147 -15.30 35.54 -28.10
N LEU A 148 -14.70 34.71 -28.94
CA LEU A 148 -14.75 34.89 -30.38
C LEU A 148 -16.23 34.82 -30.79
N GLN A 149 -16.86 35.97 -30.99
CA GLN A 149 -18.20 36.02 -31.55
C GLN A 149 -18.06 35.64 -33.02
N LYS A 150 -18.41 34.39 -33.34
CA LYS A 150 -18.45 33.93 -34.73
C LYS A 150 -19.68 34.56 -35.39
N ASP A 151 -19.45 35.36 -36.43
CA ASP A 151 -20.50 35.93 -37.26
C ASP A 151 -21.37 34.81 -37.85
N LYS A 152 -22.65 34.73 -37.47
CA LYS A 152 -23.55 33.67 -37.93
C LYS A 152 -23.65 33.57 -39.46
N SER A 153 -23.48 34.68 -40.16
CA SER A 153 -23.51 34.76 -41.63
C SER A 153 -22.33 34.04 -42.31
N LYS A 154 -21.25 33.76 -41.59
CA LYS A 154 -20.05 33.09 -42.12
C LYS A 154 -19.96 31.62 -41.70
N LEU A 155 -20.94 31.11 -40.93
CA LEU A 155 -21.01 29.69 -40.61
C LEU A 155 -21.65 28.94 -41.78
N VAL A 156 -20.80 28.33 -42.60
CA VAL A 156 -21.23 27.39 -43.65
C VAL A 156 -21.09 25.97 -43.10
N LYS A 157 -22.07 25.11 -43.40
CA LYS A 157 -21.98 23.69 -43.05
C LYS A 157 -20.84 23.05 -43.84
N PRO A 158 -20.11 22.08 -43.28
CA PRO A 158 -18.96 21.47 -43.96
C PRO A 158 -19.32 20.86 -45.32
N GLU A 159 -20.56 20.46 -45.53
CA GLU A 159 -21.08 19.90 -46.79
C GLU A 159 -21.22 20.93 -47.92
N GLN A 160 -21.23 22.23 -47.59
CA GLN A 160 -21.44 23.34 -48.53
C GLN A 160 -20.16 24.15 -48.76
N VAL A 161 -19.01 23.63 -48.34
CA VAL A 161 -17.71 24.24 -48.59
C VAL A 161 -17.23 23.73 -49.94
N ASP A 162 -17.34 24.58 -50.97
CA ASP A 162 -16.71 24.31 -52.25
C ASP A 162 -15.19 24.38 -52.06
N PHE A 163 -14.50 23.32 -52.46
CA PHE A 163 -13.04 23.25 -52.46
C PHE A 163 -12.57 23.57 -53.88
N ASP A 164 -12.20 24.82 -54.12
CA ASP A 164 -11.48 25.25 -55.34
C ASP A 164 -10.08 24.62 -55.43
#